data_AF-A0A3M2DBV4-F1
#
_entry.id   AF-A0A3M2DBV4-F1
#
_cell.length_a   1.000
_cell.length_b   1.000
_cell.length_c   1.000
_cell.angle_alpha   90.00
_cell.angle_beta   90.00
_cell.angle_gamma   90.00
#
_symmetry.space_group_name_H-M   'P 1'
#
loop_
_entity.id
_entity.type
_entity.pdbx_description
1 polymer ?
#
loop_
_entity_poly.entity_id
_entity_poly.type
_entity_poly.pdbx_seq_one_letter_code
_entity_poly.pdbx_strand_id
1 'polypeptide(L)'
;MACSTEDDHDHHHEIDVSIVPPPPHTVTAGEPFDVTWVVINESHDELHHSEIRVCDGAGVADCGLGEQGTYTSFTGSMTDGSFTASVTLDPAGMYTLVAWAHIGDDPHVSTAYDVEAQ
;
A
#
# COMPACT_ATOMS: atom_id res chain seq x y z
N MET A 1 -48.87 4.28 2.52
CA MET A 1 -47.79 4.87 3.33
C MET A 1 -46.52 4.19 2.87
N ALA A 2 -45.82 4.79 1.92
CA ALA A 2 -44.55 4.28 1.42
C ALA A 2 -43.47 4.82 2.35
N CYS A 3 -42.75 3.93 3.03
CA CYS A 3 -41.46 4.30 3.61
C CYS A 3 -40.44 4.23 2.48
N SER A 4 -40.11 5.40 1.94
CA SER A 4 -38.87 5.61 1.21
C SER A 4 -37.76 5.60 2.26
N THR A 5 -36.99 4.52 2.36
CA THR A 5 -35.66 4.64 2.93
C THR A 5 -34.80 5.11 1.77
N GLU A 6 -34.56 6.42 1.76
CA GLU A 6 -33.49 7.05 1.00
C GLU A 6 -32.20 6.44 1.54
N ASP A 7 -31.75 5.37 0.88
CA ASP A 7 -30.45 4.77 1.11
C ASP A 7 -29.44 5.73 0.47
N ASP A 8 -28.94 6.60 1.34
CA ASP A 8 -27.81 7.51 1.17
C ASP A 8 -26.61 6.69 0.68
N HIS A 9 -26.59 6.39 -0.62
CA HIS A 9 -25.35 6.03 -1.31
C HIS A 9 -24.56 7.32 -1.37
N ASP A 10 -23.92 7.65 -0.25
CA ASP A 10 -22.71 8.44 -0.28
C ASP A 10 -21.79 7.74 -1.29
N HIS A 11 -21.73 8.28 -2.50
CA HIS A 11 -20.67 7.97 -3.45
C HIS A 11 -19.40 8.57 -2.87
N HIS A 12 -18.93 7.99 -1.75
CA HIS A 12 -17.54 8.09 -1.37
C HIS A 12 -16.81 7.53 -2.58
N HIS A 13 -16.22 8.43 -3.35
CA HIS A 13 -15.23 8.08 -4.34
C HIS A 13 -14.13 7.29 -3.61
N GLU A 14 -14.26 5.97 -3.60
CA GLU A 14 -13.43 5.12 -2.75
C GLU A 14 -12.04 5.07 -3.39
N ILE A 15 -11.07 5.57 -2.65
CA ILE A 15 -9.67 5.34 -2.92
C ILE A 15 -9.24 4.20 -1.99
N ASP A 16 -8.88 3.06 -2.58
CA ASP A 16 -8.35 1.90 -1.85
C ASP A 16 -6.94 1.59 -2.34
N VAL A 17 -6.05 1.36 -1.38
CA VAL A 17 -4.68 0.90 -1.63
C VAL A 17 -4.48 -0.38 -0.87
N SER A 18 -4.21 -1.48 -1.57
CA SER A 18 -4.19 -2.81 -0.97
C SER A 18 -3.06 -3.67 -1.50
N ILE A 19 -2.28 -4.30 -0.62
CA ILE A 19 -1.31 -5.34 -0.99
C ILE A 19 -2.07 -6.66 -1.19
N VAL A 20 -2.01 -7.21 -2.41
CA VAL A 20 -2.76 -8.41 -2.80
C VAL A 20 -1.89 -9.37 -3.62
N PRO A 21 -1.69 -10.63 -3.16
CA PRO A 21 -2.12 -11.16 -1.87
C PRO A 21 -1.33 -10.52 -0.70
N PRO A 22 -1.79 -10.69 0.56
CA PRO A 22 -0.99 -10.34 1.74
C PRO A 22 0.42 -10.93 1.63
N PRO A 23 1.47 -10.17 2.02
CA PRO A 23 2.83 -10.66 1.98
C PRO A 23 3.00 -11.85 2.95
N PRO A 24 3.99 -12.73 2.70
CA PRO A 24 4.30 -13.81 3.61
C PRO A 24 4.72 -13.26 4.98
N HIS A 25 4.39 -13.97 6.06
CA HIS A 25 4.77 -13.55 7.42
C HIS A 25 6.28 -13.70 7.68
N THR A 26 6.96 -14.55 6.89
CA THR A 26 8.38 -14.85 7.02
C THR A 26 9.03 -14.94 5.64
N VAL A 27 10.21 -14.37 5.47
CA VAL A 27 11.05 -14.46 4.26
C VAL A 27 12.51 -14.74 4.63
N THR A 28 13.32 -15.17 3.67
CA THR A 28 14.77 -15.30 3.87
C THR A 28 15.42 -13.92 3.82
N ALA A 29 16.24 -13.58 4.81
CA ALA A 29 17.00 -12.34 4.81
C ALA A 29 17.96 -12.26 3.62
N GLY A 30 17.96 -11.12 2.92
CA GLY A 30 18.78 -10.90 1.72
C GLY A 30 18.27 -11.56 0.44
N GLU A 31 17.18 -12.33 0.49
CA GLU A 31 16.53 -12.85 -0.74
C GLU A 31 15.38 -11.94 -1.18
N PRO A 32 15.28 -11.59 -2.47
CA PRO A 32 14.16 -10.83 -2.99
C PRO A 32 12.88 -11.66 -3.05
N PHE A 33 11.74 -11.03 -2.76
CA PHE A 33 10.40 -11.57 -3.00
C PHE A 33 9.50 -10.51 -3.63
N ASP A 34 8.49 -10.95 -4.37
CA ASP A 34 7.59 -10.03 -5.07
C ASP A 34 6.42 -9.60 -4.18
N VAL A 35 6.15 -8.30 -4.18
CA VAL A 35 5.01 -7.67 -3.54
C VAL A 35 4.16 -7.02 -4.62
N THR A 36 2.89 -7.41 -4.68
CA THR A 36 1.91 -6.84 -5.60
C THR A 36 0.91 -6.02 -4.81
N TRP A 37 0.57 -4.84 -5.31
CA TRP A 37 -0.47 -4.01 -4.73
C TRP A 37 -1.38 -3.45 -5.81
N VAL A 38 -2.59 -3.14 -5.40
CA VAL A 38 -3.65 -2.60 -6.24
C VAL A 38 -4.01 -1.22 -5.68
N VAL A 39 -4.18 -0.27 -6.59
CA VAL A 39 -4.74 1.05 -6.32
C VAL A 39 -6.06 1.14 -7.07
N ILE A 40 -7.16 1.21 -6.33
CA ILE A 40 -8.49 1.51 -6.83
C ILE A 40 -8.74 2.99 -6.55
N ASN A 41 -9.15 3.72 -7.57
CA ASN A 41 -9.35 5.16 -7.47
C ASN A 41 -10.62 5.55 -8.23
N GLU A 42 -11.72 5.62 -7.50
CA GLU A 42 -13.00 6.05 -8.05
C GLU A 42 -13.20 7.56 -7.98
N SER A 43 -12.19 8.32 -7.52
CA SER A 43 -12.25 9.79 -7.40
C SER A 43 -12.05 10.54 -8.71
N HIS A 44 -11.58 9.84 -9.76
CA HIS A 44 -11.13 10.43 -11.02
C HIS A 44 -9.95 11.40 -10.89
N ASP A 45 -9.35 11.55 -9.70
CA ASP A 45 -8.08 12.24 -9.55
C ASP A 45 -6.94 11.41 -10.14
N GLU A 46 -5.84 12.05 -10.46
CA GLU A 46 -4.68 11.36 -11.01
C GLU A 46 -3.89 10.67 -9.89
N LEU A 47 -3.57 9.39 -10.09
CA LEU A 47 -2.50 8.72 -9.35
C LEU A 47 -1.17 9.26 -9.87
N HIS A 48 -0.48 10.08 -9.06
CA HIS A 48 0.83 10.64 -9.44
C HIS A 48 1.98 9.67 -9.17
N HIS A 49 1.87 8.91 -8.09
CA HIS A 49 2.95 8.07 -7.58
C HIS A 49 2.38 6.91 -6.76
N SER A 50 2.97 5.72 -6.89
CA SER A 50 2.68 4.61 -5.98
C SER A 50 3.92 3.76 -5.72
N GLU A 51 4.07 3.27 -4.50
CA GLU A 51 5.26 2.54 -4.09
C GLU A 51 4.99 1.57 -2.94
N ILE A 52 5.85 0.56 -2.81
CA ILE A 52 5.96 -0.22 -1.57
C ILE A 52 7.00 0.44 -0.69
N ARG A 53 6.60 0.70 0.55
CA ARG A 53 7.45 1.30 1.59
C ARG A 53 7.73 0.27 2.67
N VAL A 54 8.98 0.17 3.09
CA VAL A 54 9.47 -0.78 4.09
C VAL A 54 10.11 -0.01 5.25
N CYS A 55 9.71 -0.37 6.47
CA CYS A 55 10.23 0.20 7.70
C CYS A 55 10.81 -0.89 8.61
N ASP A 56 11.93 -0.58 9.28
CA ASP A 56 12.52 -1.47 10.26
C ASP A 56 11.65 -1.53 11.53
N GLY A 57 11.38 -2.74 12.03
CA GLY A 57 10.53 -3.01 13.18
C GLY A 57 9.14 -3.50 12.79
N ALA A 58 8.39 -3.99 13.80
CA ALA A 58 7.00 -4.40 13.65
C ALA A 58 6.05 -3.30 14.15
N GLY A 59 4.88 -3.18 13.52
CA GLY A 59 3.84 -2.24 13.92
C GLY A 59 4.24 -0.76 13.81
N VAL A 60 5.07 -0.41 12.82
CA VAL A 60 5.51 0.97 12.62
C VAL A 60 4.34 1.82 12.10
N ALA A 61 3.69 2.56 13.00
CA ALA A 61 2.46 3.32 12.71
C ALA A 61 2.65 4.40 11.62
N ASP A 62 3.82 5.02 11.56
CA ASP A 62 4.17 6.01 10.54
C ASP A 62 4.87 5.39 9.32
N CYS A 63 4.79 4.07 9.16
CA CYS A 63 5.42 3.43 8.02
C CYS A 63 4.78 3.93 6.74
N GLY A 64 5.62 4.52 5.90
CA GLY A 64 5.19 5.20 4.71
C GLY A 64 4.59 6.60 4.91
N LEU A 65 4.90 7.29 6.00
CA LEU A 65 4.70 8.74 6.14
C LEU A 65 5.95 9.47 6.70
N GLY A 66 7.03 8.74 7.02
CA GLY A 66 8.29 9.26 7.59
C GLY A 66 9.57 8.82 6.84
N GLU A 67 10.75 8.87 7.51
CA GLU A 67 12.01 8.30 6.99
C GLU A 67 11.88 6.78 6.81
N GLN A 68 12.39 6.26 5.68
CA GLN A 68 12.14 4.89 5.22
C GLN A 68 13.47 4.15 5.03
N GLY A 69 13.46 2.83 5.25
CA GLY A 69 14.64 1.97 5.02
C GLY A 69 14.83 1.66 3.54
N THR A 70 13.85 0.98 2.94
CA THR A 70 13.85 0.58 1.52
C THR A 70 12.50 0.88 0.89
N TYR A 71 12.48 1.36 -0.35
CA TYR A 71 11.24 1.57 -1.10
C TYR A 71 11.44 1.34 -2.59
N THR A 72 10.37 0.91 -3.26
CA THR A 72 10.34 0.73 -4.72
C THR A 72 9.19 1.54 -5.30
N SER A 73 9.54 2.56 -6.09
CA SER A 73 8.60 3.52 -6.64
C SER A 73 8.18 3.23 -8.08
N PHE A 74 6.89 3.41 -8.33
CA PHE A 74 6.31 3.56 -9.65
C PHE A 74 5.77 4.98 -9.80
N THR A 75 6.04 5.61 -10.94
CA THR A 75 5.58 6.95 -11.26
C THR A 75 4.94 6.93 -12.64
N GLY A 76 3.71 7.42 -12.75
CA GLY A 76 2.96 7.45 -13.98
C GLY A 76 1.56 7.97 -13.73
N SER A 77 1.01 8.72 -14.70
CA SER A 77 -0.35 9.26 -14.66
C SER A 77 -1.33 8.18 -15.08
N MET A 78 -2.10 7.67 -14.11
CA MET A 78 -3.15 6.68 -14.31
C MET A 78 -4.33 6.99 -13.38
N THR A 79 -5.50 6.43 -13.68
CA THR A 79 -6.62 6.45 -12.75
C THR A 79 -6.42 5.38 -11.70
N ASP A 80 -6.18 4.13 -12.08
CA ASP A 80 -6.04 2.96 -11.23
C ASP A 80 -4.90 2.06 -11.73
N GLY A 81 -4.54 1.03 -10.95
CA GLY A 81 -3.48 0.13 -11.38
C GLY A 81 -3.18 -1.05 -10.46
N SER A 82 -2.52 -2.04 -11.04
CA SER A 82 -1.89 -3.15 -10.33
C SER A 82 -0.39 -3.08 -10.58
N PHE A 83 0.38 -3.07 -9.50
CA PHE A 83 1.81 -2.85 -9.52
C PHE A 83 2.51 -3.99 -8.78
N THR A 84 3.70 -4.36 -9.24
CA THR A 84 4.51 -5.41 -8.62
C THR A 84 5.94 -4.91 -8.47
N ALA A 85 6.52 -5.07 -7.29
CA ALA A 85 7.90 -4.76 -6.98
C ALA A 85 8.59 -5.96 -6.34
N SER A 86 9.86 -6.15 -6.64
CA SER A 86 10.71 -7.06 -5.87
C SER A 86 11.27 -6.32 -4.66
N VAL A 87 11.04 -6.86 -3.47
CA VAL A 87 11.46 -6.32 -2.17
C VAL A 87 12.52 -7.24 -1.57
N THR A 88 13.57 -6.67 -0.99
CA THR A 88 14.61 -7.41 -0.25
C THR A 88 14.70 -6.85 1.17
N LEU A 89 14.61 -7.73 2.17
CA LEU A 89 14.74 -7.38 3.58
C LEU A 89 16.08 -7.91 4.10
N ASP A 90 16.95 -7.00 4.51
CA ASP A 90 18.31 -7.28 5.03
C ASP A 90 18.71 -6.14 5.98
N PRO A 91 19.20 -6.41 7.21
CA PRO A 91 19.50 -7.70 7.85
C PRO A 91 18.27 -8.53 8.28
N ALA A 92 18.50 -9.71 8.87
CA ALA A 92 17.43 -10.45 9.55
C ALA A 92 16.80 -9.60 10.66
N GLY A 93 15.47 -9.63 10.77
CA GLY A 93 14.72 -8.75 11.67
C GLY A 93 13.24 -8.66 11.31
N MET A 94 12.50 -7.89 12.09
CA MET A 94 11.10 -7.56 11.79
C MET A 94 11.04 -6.31 10.91
N TYR A 95 10.12 -6.33 9.95
CA TYR A 95 9.86 -5.24 9.03
C TYR A 95 8.36 -4.99 8.91
N THR A 96 7.96 -3.74 8.73
CA THR A 96 6.60 -3.35 8.38
C THR A 96 6.56 -2.92 6.92
N LEU A 97 5.62 -3.50 6.15
CA LEU A 97 5.37 -3.19 4.76
C LEU A 97 4.03 -2.46 4.60
N VAL A 98 4.02 -1.40 3.81
CA VAL A 98 2.79 -0.73 3.35
C VAL A 98 2.90 -0.44 1.85
N ALA A 99 1.76 -0.50 1.16
CA ALA A 99 1.63 0.17 -0.13
C ALA A 99 1.22 1.61 0.12
N TRP A 100 1.85 2.54 -0.60
CA TRP A 100 1.58 3.97 -0.55
C TRP A 100 1.22 4.48 -1.94
N ALA A 101 0.28 5.42 -2.01
CA ALA A 101 -0.11 6.08 -3.24
C ALA A 101 -0.35 7.58 -2.99
N HIS A 102 -0.01 8.42 -3.97
CA HIS A 102 -0.36 9.83 -4.00
C HIS A 102 -1.41 10.06 -5.07
N ILE A 103 -2.63 10.35 -4.66
CA ILE A 103 -3.77 10.54 -5.55
C ILE A 103 -4.32 11.94 -5.33
N GLY A 104 -4.38 12.73 -6.39
CA GLY A 104 -4.68 14.15 -6.26
C GLY A 104 -3.64 14.85 -5.37
N ASP A 105 -4.12 15.46 -4.28
CA ASP A 105 -3.29 16.14 -3.26
C ASP A 105 -3.07 15.31 -1.98
N ASP A 106 -3.68 14.13 -1.87
CA ASP A 106 -3.72 13.35 -0.63
C ASP A 106 -2.88 12.05 -0.72
N PRO A 107 -2.10 11.72 0.33
CA PRO A 107 -1.44 10.43 0.45
C PRO A 107 -2.41 9.37 1.00
N HIS A 108 -2.36 8.18 0.39
CA HIS A 108 -3.13 7.01 0.78
C HIS A 108 -2.20 5.84 1.09
N VAL A 109 -2.54 5.06 2.11
CA VAL A 109 -1.75 3.91 2.55
C VAL A 109 -2.63 2.68 2.72
N SER A 110 -2.06 1.51 2.45
CA SER A 110 -2.70 0.24 2.74
C SER A 110 -2.71 -0.09 4.22
N THR A 111 -3.37 -1.20 4.54
CA THR A 111 -3.08 -1.93 5.79
C THR A 111 -1.59 -2.26 5.85
N ALA A 112 -1.00 -2.12 7.04
CA ALA A 112 0.37 -2.49 7.31
C ALA A 112 0.51 -4.00 7.56
N TYR A 113 1.59 -4.58 7.04
CA TYR A 113 1.92 -6.00 7.23
C TYR A 113 3.28 -6.15 7.86
N ASP A 114 3.35 -6.91 8.94
CA ASP A 114 4.61 -7.27 9.57
C ASP A 114 5.17 -8.55 8.94
N VAL A 115 6.44 -8.48 8.54
CA VAL A 115 7.19 -9.56 7.89
C VAL A 115 8.50 -9.77 8.64
N GLU A 116 8.80 -11.02 9.00
CA GLU A 116 10.07 -11.40 9.62
C GLU A 116 11.06 -11.88 8.54
N ALA A 117 12.23 -11.26 8.45
CA ALA A 117 13.35 -11.75 7.67
C ALA A 117 14.24 -12.64 8.55
N GLN A 118 14.49 -13.88 8.12
CA GLN A 118 15.25 -14.89 8.87
C GLN A 118 16.54 -15.32 8.17
#